data_AF-A0A1G8DNK3-F1
#
_entry.id   AF-A0A1G8DNK3-F1
#
_cell.length_a   1.000
_cell.length_b   1.000
_cell.length_c   1.000
_cell.angle_alpha   90.00
_cell.angle_beta   90.00
_cell.angle_gamma   90.00
#
_symmetry.space_group_name_H-M   'P 1'
#
loop_
_entity.id
_entity.type
_entity.pdbx_description
1 polymer ?
#
loop_
_entity_poly.entity_id
_entity_poly.type
_entity_poly.pdbx_seq_one_letter_code
_entity_poly.pdbx_strand_id
1 'polypeptide(L)'
;MTQRSGAFGVLLKIAEDEHTSWRAVQLAGQGIALYAFANRAMASGKTTLSGQELAHKLIAEEELLEDLESDWRSYEDGDLSSDDLVARLEAFVSGFREHYPEEANS
;
A
#
# COMPACT_ATOMS: atom_id res chain seq x y z
N MET A 1 4.98 8.26 15.71
CA MET A 1 5.43 7.58 14.49
C MET A 1 4.35 7.81 13.45
N THR A 2 4.68 8.40 12.31
CA THR A 2 3.72 8.67 11.22
C THR A 2 3.18 7.34 10.68
N GLN A 3 1.86 7.20 10.48
CA GLN A 3 1.19 6.00 9.95
C GLN A 3 1.88 5.41 8.71
N ARG A 4 2.45 6.27 7.86
CA ARG A 4 3.31 5.89 6.72
C ARG A 4 4.44 4.90 7.06
N SER A 5 5.01 4.98 8.26
CA SER A 5 6.03 4.02 8.73
C SER A 5 5.45 2.70 9.22
N GLY A 6 4.18 2.68 9.63
CA GLY A 6 3.45 1.49 10.08
C GLY A 6 3.09 0.57 8.92
N ALA A 7 2.37 1.07 7.93
CA ALA A 7 1.96 0.32 6.75
C ALA A 7 3.15 -0.22 5.93
N PHE A 8 4.24 0.55 5.79
CA PHE A 8 5.48 0.04 5.19
C PHE A 8 6.07 -1.11 6.02
N GLY A 9 6.04 -0.98 7.35
CA GLY A 9 6.42 -2.05 8.27
C GLY A 9 5.55 -3.30 8.11
N VAL A 10 4.24 -3.14 7.85
CA VAL A 10 3.32 -4.26 7.58
C VAL A 10 3.71 -5.00 6.30
N LEU A 11 4.01 -4.29 5.20
CA LEU A 11 4.46 -4.94 3.97
C LEU A 11 5.75 -5.75 4.18
N LEU A 12 6.70 -5.23 4.97
CA LEU A 12 7.91 -5.97 5.33
C LEU A 12 7.60 -7.19 6.17
N LYS A 13 6.74 -7.08 7.19
CA LYS A 13 6.31 -8.21 8.00
C LYS A 13 5.67 -9.31 7.15
N ILE A 14 4.76 -8.95 6.24
CA ILE A 14 4.14 -9.92 5.31
C ILE A 14 5.21 -10.61 4.47
N ALA A 15 6.23 -9.89 4.00
CA ALA A 15 7.29 -10.48 3.19
C ALA A 15 8.24 -11.39 3.99
N GLU A 16 8.38 -11.17 5.30
CA GLU A 16 9.25 -11.94 6.21
C GLU A 16 8.52 -13.09 6.92
N ASP A 17 7.19 -13.06 6.98
CA ASP A 17 6.38 -14.05 7.71
C ASP A 17 6.31 -15.40 6.98
N GLU A 18 6.80 -16.46 7.65
CA GLU A 18 6.87 -17.82 7.12
C GLU A 18 5.51 -18.51 6.93
N HIS A 19 4.44 -17.97 7.52
CA HIS A 19 3.08 -18.50 7.44
C HIS A 19 2.25 -17.83 6.34
N THR A 20 2.72 -16.72 5.78
CA THR A 20 2.10 -16.10 4.63
C THR A 20 2.33 -16.89 3.35
N SER A 21 1.35 -16.86 2.44
CA SER A 21 1.51 -17.50 1.13
C SER A 21 2.54 -16.76 0.27
N TRP A 22 3.21 -17.48 -0.64
CA TRP A 22 4.12 -16.85 -1.61
C TRP A 22 3.45 -15.74 -2.43
N ARG A 23 2.15 -15.87 -2.71
CA ARG A 23 1.38 -14.82 -3.41
C ARG A 23 1.28 -13.55 -2.57
N ALA A 24 1.03 -13.66 -1.27
CA ALA A 24 1.02 -12.51 -0.36
C ALA A 24 2.38 -11.82 -0.33
N VAL A 25 3.48 -12.59 -0.26
CA VAL A 25 4.86 -12.06 -0.33
C VAL A 25 5.10 -11.29 -1.63
N GLN A 26 4.68 -11.83 -2.79
CA GLN A 26 4.81 -11.15 -4.07
C GLN A 26 4.04 -9.82 -4.12
N LEU A 27 2.82 -9.81 -3.57
CA LEU A 27 1.98 -8.61 -3.53
C LEU A 27 2.54 -7.56 -2.56
N ALA A 28 3.07 -7.99 -1.41
CA ALA A 28 3.75 -7.10 -0.48
C ALA A 28 4.97 -6.43 -1.15
N GLY A 29 5.77 -7.19 -1.90
CA GLY A 29 6.87 -6.65 -2.70
C GLY A 29 6.42 -5.62 -3.74
N GLN A 30 5.28 -5.85 -4.42
CA GLN A 30 4.69 -4.86 -5.34
C GLN A 30 4.21 -3.61 -4.59
N GLY A 31 3.57 -3.79 -3.42
CA GLY A 31 3.14 -2.69 -2.56
C GLY A 31 4.30 -1.80 -2.13
N ILE A 32 5.44 -2.39 -1.77
CA ILE A 32 6.68 -1.65 -1.42
C ILE A 32 7.14 -0.77 -2.59
N ALA A 33 7.18 -1.34 -3.81
CA ALA A 33 7.59 -0.60 -5.00
C ALA A 33 6.62 0.54 -5.33
N LEU A 34 5.31 0.29 -5.26
CA LEU A 34 4.27 1.30 -5.48
C LEU A 34 4.32 2.41 -4.44
N TYR A 35 4.52 2.07 -3.17
CA TYR A 35 4.67 3.04 -2.09
C TYR A 35 5.88 3.96 -2.29
N ALA A 36 7.02 3.40 -2.72
CA ALA A 36 8.21 4.18 -3.06
C ALA A 36 7.95 5.10 -4.26
N PHE A 37 7.26 4.59 -5.29
CA PHE A 37 6.86 5.37 -6.46
C PHE A 37 5.91 6.51 -6.09
N ALA A 38 4.87 6.24 -5.30
CA ALA A 38 3.90 7.23 -4.83
C ALA A 38 4.58 8.36 -4.05
N ASN A 39 5.50 8.04 -3.13
CA ASN A 39 6.26 9.06 -2.41
C ASN A 39 7.09 9.95 -3.36
N ARG A 40 7.71 9.36 -4.39
CA ARG A 40 8.43 10.12 -5.41
C ARG A 40 7.49 10.99 -6.24
N ALA A 41 6.37 10.43 -6.68
CA ALA A 41 5.35 11.12 -7.46
C ALA A 41 4.77 12.30 -6.69
N MET A 42 4.53 12.16 -5.38
CA MET A 42 4.04 13.22 -4.50
C MET A 42 5.09 14.29 -4.24
N ALA A 43 6.36 13.89 -4.08
CA ALA A 43 7.47 14.84 -3.93
C ALA A 43 7.62 15.73 -5.17
N SER A 44 7.51 15.16 -6.37
CA SER A 44 7.50 15.92 -7.64
C SER A 44 6.19 16.69 -7.84
N GLY A 45 5.06 16.05 -7.51
CA GLY A 45 3.69 16.57 -7.64
C GLY A 45 3.44 17.82 -6.84
N LYS A 46 4.19 18.06 -5.75
CA LYS A 46 4.17 19.33 -5.00
C LYS A 46 4.44 20.57 -5.87
N THR A 47 5.06 20.39 -7.04
CA THR A 47 5.35 21.48 -7.99
C THR A 47 4.39 21.54 -9.18
N THR A 48 3.57 20.51 -9.40
CA THR A 48 2.75 20.36 -10.63
C THR A 48 1.26 20.12 -10.39
N LEU A 49 0.86 19.66 -9.19
CA LEU A 49 -0.53 19.43 -8.81
C LEU A 49 -1.10 20.65 -8.09
N SER A 50 -2.40 20.89 -8.26
CA SER A 50 -3.12 21.81 -7.40
C SER A 50 -3.17 21.29 -5.95
N GLY A 51 -3.33 22.19 -4.98
CA GLY A 51 -3.46 21.79 -3.57
C GLY A 51 -4.62 20.83 -3.31
N GLN A 52 -5.71 20.94 -4.08
CA GLN A 52 -6.87 20.05 -3.96
C GLN A 52 -6.59 18.65 -4.53
N GLU A 53 -5.94 18.55 -5.69
CA GLU A 53 -5.53 17.24 -6.26
C GLU A 53 -4.52 16.53 -5.36
N LEU A 54 -3.57 17.29 -4.80
CA LEU A 54 -2.60 16.76 -3.85
C LEU A 54 -3.30 16.24 -2.59
N ALA A 55 -4.24 17.02 -2.02
CA ALA A 55 -5.00 16.59 -0.85
C ALA A 55 -5.82 15.32 -1.12
N HIS A 56 -6.50 15.24 -2.28
CA HIS A 56 -7.27 14.06 -2.65
C HIS A 56 -6.40 12.81 -2.76
N LYS A 57 -5.21 12.94 -3.38
CA LYS A 57 -4.25 11.82 -3.48
C LYS A 57 -3.70 11.40 -2.11
N LEU A 58 -3.43 12.36 -1.22
CA LEU A 58 -2.96 12.06 0.15
C LEU A 58 -4.02 11.31 0.96
N ILE A 59 -5.28 11.73 0.88
CA ILE A 59 -6.39 11.09 1.60
C ILE A 59 -6.58 9.66 1.11
N ALA A 60 -6.65 9.46 -0.21
CA ALA A 60 -6.79 8.12 -0.78
C ALA A 60 -5.59 7.20 -0.44
N GLU A 61 -4.37 7.74 -0.44
CA GLU A 61 -3.19 7.00 0.01
C GLU A 61 -3.30 6.62 1.50
N GLU A 62 -3.76 7.53 2.35
CA GLU A 62 -3.92 7.30 3.80
C GLU A 62 -4.95 6.19 4.07
N GLU A 63 -6.12 6.23 3.42
CA GLU A 63 -7.16 5.21 3.54
C GLU A 63 -6.63 3.80 3.18
N LEU A 64 -5.90 3.69 2.07
CA LEU A 64 -5.29 2.41 1.65
C LEU A 64 -4.26 1.88 2.67
N LEU A 65 -3.50 2.77 3.31
CA LEU A 65 -2.49 2.39 4.29
C LEU A 65 -3.15 1.96 5.62
N GLU A 66 -4.22 2.64 6.04
CA GLU A 66 -4.99 2.27 7.23
C GLU A 66 -5.67 0.90 7.07
N ASP A 67 -6.28 0.66 5.91
CA ASP A 67 -6.90 -0.63 5.57
C ASP A 67 -5.88 -1.76 5.63
N LEU A 68 -4.69 -1.56 5.06
CA LEU A 68 -3.61 -2.55 5.09
C LEU A 68 -3.18 -2.91 6.52
N GLU A 69 -3.03 -1.91 7.40
CA GLU A 69 -2.68 -2.16 8.81
C GLU A 69 -3.78 -2.92 9.55
N SER A 70 -5.05 -2.61 9.26
CA SER A 70 -6.21 -3.29 9.85
C SER A 70 -6.33 -4.75 9.37
N ASP A 71 -6.14 -4.97 8.06
CA ASP A 71 -6.18 -6.31 7.45
C ASP A 71 -5.06 -7.19 7.99
N TRP A 72 -3.84 -6.65 8.12
CA TRP A 72 -2.73 -7.39 8.71
C TRP A 72 -2.98 -7.79 10.17
N ARG A 73 -3.50 -6.87 10.99
CA ARG A 73 -3.85 -7.19 12.38
C ARG A 73 -4.92 -8.29 12.43
N SER A 74 -5.94 -8.20 11.58
CA SER A 74 -7.00 -9.21 11.51
C SER A 74 -6.45 -10.58 11.09
N TYR A 75 -5.43 -10.61 10.22
CA TYR A 75 -4.73 -11.85 9.88
C TYR A 75 -3.90 -12.39 11.04
N GLU A 76 -3.13 -11.54 11.74
CA GLU A 76 -2.35 -11.93 12.93
C GLU A 76 -3.25 -12.50 14.05
N ASP A 77 -4.45 -11.94 14.22
CA ASP A 77 -5.44 -12.39 15.21
C ASP A 77 -6.20 -13.66 14.76
N GLY A 78 -6.03 -14.09 13.50
CA GLY A 78 -6.71 -15.26 12.91
C GLY A 78 -8.15 -15.00 12.45
N ASP A 79 -8.61 -13.75 12.48
CA ASP A 79 -9.93 -13.32 12.01
C ASP A 79 -9.99 -13.18 10.47
N LEU A 80 -8.84 -13.03 9.81
CA LEU A 80 -8.70 -12.99 8.36
C LEU A 80 -7.95 -14.24 7.87
N SER A 81 -8.51 -14.95 6.88
CA SER A 81 -7.83 -16.10 6.30
C SER A 81 -6.65 -15.68 5.40
N SER A 82 -5.74 -16.61 5.09
CA SER A 82 -4.65 -16.34 4.15
C SER A 82 -5.16 -15.99 2.74
N ASP A 83 -6.26 -16.58 2.29
CA ASP A 83 -6.82 -16.28 0.97
C ASP A 83 -7.48 -14.89 0.95
N ASP A 84 -8.16 -14.53 2.04
CA ASP A 84 -8.71 -13.19 2.21
C ASP A 84 -7.60 -12.14 2.28
N LEU A 85 -6.50 -12.41 3.01
CA LEU A 85 -5.33 -11.53 3.03
C LEU A 85 -4.78 -11.28 1.62
N VAL A 86 -4.69 -12.32 0.79
CA VAL A 86 -4.26 -12.18 -0.62
C VAL A 86 -5.22 -11.26 -1.39
N ALA A 87 -6.53 -11.47 -1.28
CA ALA A 87 -7.51 -10.62 -1.96
C ALA A 87 -7.43 -9.16 -1.50
N ARG A 88 -7.21 -8.92 -0.20
CA ARG A 88 -6.99 -7.58 0.37
C ARG A 88 -5.73 -6.92 -0.17
N LEU A 89 -4.63 -7.67 -0.25
CA LEU A 89 -3.38 -7.18 -0.83
C LEU A 89 -3.50 -6.88 -2.33
N GLU A 90 -4.28 -7.65 -3.08
CA GLU A 90 -4.57 -7.36 -4.49
C GLU A 90 -5.38 -6.07 -4.65
N ALA A 91 -6.37 -5.85 -3.78
CA ALA A 91 -7.14 -4.60 -3.75
C ALA A 91 -6.24 -3.40 -3.39
N PHE A 92 -5.38 -3.54 -2.38
CA PHE A 92 -4.39 -2.53 -2.00
C PHE A 92 -3.47 -2.14 -3.16
N VAL A 93 -2.86 -3.13 -3.83
CA VAL A 93 -1.98 -2.90 -4.99
C VAL A 93 -2.74 -2.23 -6.14
N SER A 94 -3.98 -2.64 -6.38
CA SER A 94 -4.81 -2.07 -7.45
C SER A 94 -5.20 -0.62 -7.15
N GLY A 95 -5.59 -0.30 -5.90
CA GLY A 95 -5.90 1.07 -5.48
C GLY A 95 -4.70 2.00 -5.62
N PHE A 96 -3.50 1.55 -5.25
CA PHE A 96 -2.28 2.34 -5.49
C PHE A 96 -2.05 2.62 -6.98
N ARG A 97 -2.24 1.63 -7.85
CA ARG A 97 -2.07 1.82 -9.31
C ARG A 97 -3.10 2.76 -9.92
N GLU A 98 -4.33 2.76 -9.40
CA GLU A 98 -5.37 3.69 -9.83
C GLU A 98 -4.98 5.15 -9.51
N HIS A 99 -4.44 5.40 -8.32
CA HIS A 99 -4.04 6.75 -7.92
C HIS A 99 -2.68 7.19 -8.48
N TYR A 100 -1.81 6.23 -8.82
CA TYR A 100 -0.46 6.46 -9.31
C TYR A 100 -0.17 5.56 -10.54
N PRO A 101 -0.78 5.85 -11.70
CA PRO A 101 -0.52 5.07 -12.91
C PRO A 101 0.95 5.19 -13.34
N GLU A 102 1.52 4.09 -13.82
CA GLU A 102 2.92 4.00 -14.24
C GLU A 102 3.25 4.92 -15.44
N GLU A 103 2.24 5.46 -16.13
CA GLU A 103 2.36 6.30 -17.34
C GLU A 103 2.61 7.80 -17.10
N ALA A 104 3.50 8.17 -16.17
CA ALA A 104 3.91 9.57 -16.01
C ALA A 104 5.36 9.86 -16.41
N ASN A 105 6.14 8.86 -16.87
CA ASN A 105 7.54 9.03 -17.30
C ASN A 105 7.95 8.06 -18.42
N SER A 106 7.18 8.01 -19.51
CA SER A 106 7.70 7.56 -20.83
C SER A 106 7.78 8.75 -21.77
#